data_AF-A0A3N4LCK1-F1
#
_entry.id   AF-A0A3N4LCK1-F1
#
_cell.length_a   1.000
_cell.length_b   1.000
_cell.length_c   1.000
_cell.angle_alpha   90.00
_cell.angle_beta   90.00
_cell.angle_gamma   90.00
#
_symmetry.space_group_name_H-M   'P 1'
#
loop_
_entity.id
_entity.type
_entity.pdbx_description
1 polymer ?
#
loop_
_entity_poly.entity_id
_entity_poly.type
_entity_poly.pdbx_seq_one_letter_code
_entity_poly.pdbx_strand_id
1 'polypeptide(L)'
;MSSTSGTIAHLVQSNNTLSAEIDIAAQSTVMRIKEDGTLIVDPLELINCSQYGNAARNSDPMIGARINKLARKGNSVSIKDPVAIYMQKFDTSTLVLVKSEENQVPLPDGVITWVRGAPPMGLRLHIQIPTGMLNDAGDQLTVSDIFDTQTQNFINHGAQFADYITMGVSGVVVGNAAVADSITCPCAKNNGDIMPEKGTFDGIIRDPRGVEQHRLPMYKFRVR
;
A
#
# COMPACT_ATOMS: atom_id res chain seq x y z
N MET A 1 12.62 -0.63 -15.59
CA MET A 1 13.95 -0.24 -15.09
C MET A 1 14.28 -1.12 -13.89
N SER A 2 15.27 -2.00 -14.00
CA SER A 2 15.85 -2.77 -12.89
C SER A 2 16.91 -1.89 -12.22
N SER A 3 16.84 -1.70 -10.89
CA SER A 3 17.91 -1.00 -10.18
C SER A 3 19.05 -1.99 -9.90
N THR A 4 20.28 -1.56 -10.13
CA THR A 4 21.51 -2.28 -9.75
C THR A 4 21.66 -2.46 -8.23
N SER A 5 20.75 -1.90 -7.42
CA SER A 5 20.71 -2.03 -5.97
C SER A 5 19.73 -3.10 -5.46
N GLY A 6 19.03 -3.82 -6.35
CA GLY A 6 18.04 -4.83 -5.95
C GLY A 6 16.78 -4.25 -5.30
N THR A 7 16.48 -2.97 -5.55
CA THR A 7 15.27 -2.33 -5.02
C THR A 7 14.10 -2.51 -5.96
N ILE A 8 12.95 -2.89 -5.41
CA ILE A 8 11.68 -2.90 -6.13
C ILE A 8 11.42 -1.46 -6.58
N ALA A 9 11.35 -1.22 -7.90
CA ALA A 9 11.26 0.12 -8.49
C ALA A 9 10.11 0.98 -7.92
N HIS A 10 9.02 0.33 -7.47
CA HIS A 10 7.91 0.99 -6.80
C HIS A 10 8.26 1.63 -5.44
N LEU A 11 9.39 1.32 -4.79
CA LEU A 11 9.73 1.89 -3.47
C LEU A 11 10.79 3.01 -3.53
N VAL A 12 11.27 3.35 -4.72
CA VAL A 12 12.30 4.41 -4.92
C VAL A 12 11.68 5.71 -5.43
N GLN A 13 10.41 5.69 -5.82
CA GLN A 13 9.72 6.85 -6.35
C GLN A 13 9.41 7.86 -5.23
N SER A 14 9.65 9.15 -5.47
CA SER A 14 9.54 10.22 -4.46
C SER A 14 8.17 10.34 -3.79
N ASN A 15 7.11 9.90 -4.48
CA ASN A 15 5.75 9.97 -3.95
C ASN A 15 5.35 8.69 -3.20
N ASN A 16 6.26 7.71 -3.10
CA ASN A 16 6.14 6.53 -2.24
C ASN A 16 6.99 6.72 -0.98
N THR A 17 7.10 7.97 -0.52
CA THR A 17 7.71 8.32 0.77
C THR A 17 6.67 8.22 1.87
N LEU A 18 7.14 7.90 3.08
CA LEU A 18 6.28 7.85 4.26
C LEU A 18 5.56 9.19 4.49
N SER A 19 6.25 10.31 4.28
CA SER A 19 5.67 11.65 4.48
C SER A 19 4.51 11.94 3.53
N ALA A 20 4.62 11.59 2.25
CA ALA A 20 3.53 11.80 1.28
C ALA A 20 2.29 10.98 1.64
N GLU A 21 2.49 9.75 2.10
CA GLU A 21 1.41 8.87 2.50
C GLU A 21 0.72 9.32 3.79
N ILE A 22 1.48 9.82 4.77
CA ILE A 22 0.93 10.43 5.99
C ILE A 22 0.06 11.64 5.64
N ASP A 23 0.54 12.48 4.73
CA ASP A 23 -0.18 13.68 4.29
C ASP A 23 -1.50 13.33 3.58
N ILE A 24 -1.47 12.36 2.65
CA ILE A 24 -2.67 11.80 2.03
C ILE A 24 -3.63 11.28 3.11
N ALA A 25 -3.12 10.50 4.06
CA ALA A 25 -3.92 9.90 5.11
C ALA A 25 -4.61 10.94 6.00
N ALA A 26 -3.87 11.95 6.46
CA ALA A 26 -4.39 13.02 7.30
C ALA A 26 -5.46 13.85 6.56
N GLN A 27 -5.17 14.30 5.34
CA GLN A 27 -6.12 15.12 4.58
C GLN A 27 -7.38 14.33 4.17
N SER A 28 -7.27 13.00 4.02
CA SER A 28 -8.40 12.13 3.69
C SER A 28 -9.41 11.95 4.83
N THR A 29 -9.11 12.36 6.06
CA THR A 29 -10.09 12.33 7.16
C THR A 29 -11.14 13.44 7.03
N VAL A 30 -10.93 14.43 6.17
CA VAL A 30 -11.90 15.50 5.92
C VAL A 30 -13.10 14.95 5.15
N MET A 31 -14.28 14.99 5.77
CA MET A 31 -15.52 14.63 5.11
C MET A 31 -15.96 15.78 4.20
N ARG A 32 -16.05 15.51 2.89
CA ARG A 32 -16.49 16.50 1.90
C ARG A 32 -17.94 16.26 1.49
N ILE A 33 -18.70 17.34 1.33
CA ILE A 33 -20.07 17.33 0.79
C ILE A 33 -20.15 18.15 -0.49
N LYS A 34 -21.08 17.78 -1.36
CA LYS A 34 -21.52 18.57 -2.53
C LYS A 34 -22.34 19.78 -2.07
N GLU A 35 -22.65 20.68 -2.99
CA GLU A 35 -23.49 21.86 -2.69
C GLU A 35 -24.89 21.48 -2.22
N ASP A 36 -25.41 20.34 -2.69
CA ASP A 36 -26.71 19.79 -2.27
C ASP A 36 -26.67 19.08 -0.90
N GLY A 37 -25.53 19.08 -0.21
CA GLY A 37 -25.32 18.42 1.07
C GLY A 37 -24.95 16.93 0.99
N THR A 38 -24.89 16.34 -0.20
CA THR A 38 -24.56 14.92 -0.38
C THR A 38 -23.09 14.66 -0.06
N LEU A 39 -22.80 13.64 0.75
CA LEU A 39 -21.42 13.21 1.04
C LEU A 39 -20.72 12.71 -0.23
N ILE A 40 -19.49 13.18 -0.44
CA ILE A 40 -18.61 12.70 -1.51
C ILE A 40 -17.98 11.39 -1.05
N VAL A 41 -18.33 10.30 -1.71
CA VAL A 41 -17.84 8.96 -1.37
C VAL A 41 -17.05 8.27 -2.48
N ASP A 42 -17.18 8.75 -3.71
CA ASP A 42 -16.40 8.27 -4.84
C ASP A 42 -14.92 8.63 -4.66
N PRO A 43 -13.98 7.69 -4.82
CA PRO A 43 -12.55 7.95 -4.62
C PRO A 43 -11.99 9.08 -5.48
N LEU A 44 -12.40 9.15 -6.75
CA LEU A 44 -11.88 10.11 -7.72
C LEU A 44 -12.47 11.51 -7.47
N GLU A 45 -13.77 11.58 -7.18
CA GLU A 45 -14.42 12.82 -6.78
C GLU A 45 -13.84 13.37 -5.47
N LEU A 46 -13.58 12.48 -4.49
CA LEU A 46 -13.04 12.86 -3.19
C LEU A 46 -11.62 13.43 -3.29
N ILE A 47 -10.73 12.79 -4.06
CA ILE A 47 -9.35 13.27 -4.23
C ILE A 47 -9.31 14.58 -5.03
N ASN A 48 -10.14 14.72 -6.07
CA ASN A 48 -10.24 15.96 -6.83
C ASN A 48 -10.80 17.10 -5.97
N CYS A 49 -11.69 16.79 -5.04
CA CYS A 49 -12.23 17.77 -4.11
C CYS A 49 -11.21 18.17 -3.03
N SER A 50 -10.55 17.17 -2.44
CA SER A 50 -9.74 17.36 -1.23
C SER A 50 -8.27 17.69 -1.53
N GLN A 51 -7.81 17.43 -2.75
CA GLN A 51 -6.46 17.70 -3.24
C GLN A 51 -5.35 17.05 -2.39
N TYR A 52 -5.66 15.95 -1.70
CA TYR A 52 -4.71 15.27 -0.82
C TYR A 52 -3.61 14.49 -1.55
N GLY A 53 -3.73 14.31 -2.87
CA GLY A 53 -2.81 13.49 -3.66
C GLY A 53 -3.06 13.63 -5.16
N ASN A 54 -2.57 12.68 -5.96
CA ASN A 54 -2.74 12.71 -7.41
C ASN A 54 -3.78 11.69 -7.87
N ALA A 55 -4.88 12.18 -8.45
CA ALA A 55 -5.97 11.38 -9.01
C ALA A 55 -5.52 10.32 -10.04
N ALA A 56 -4.46 10.60 -10.80
CA ALA A 56 -3.91 9.68 -11.80
C ALA A 56 -3.03 8.57 -11.20
N ARG A 57 -2.72 8.62 -9.89
CA ARG A 57 -1.99 7.55 -9.19
C ARG A 57 -2.99 6.56 -8.62
N ASN A 58 -2.95 5.31 -9.08
CA ASN A 58 -3.90 4.28 -8.62
C ASN A 58 -3.97 4.10 -7.08
N SER A 59 -2.90 4.40 -6.35
CA SER A 59 -2.83 4.29 -4.89
C SER A 59 -3.62 5.40 -4.18
N ASP A 60 -3.44 6.65 -4.59
CA ASP A 60 -3.81 7.82 -3.78
C ASP A 60 -5.33 7.90 -3.57
N PRO A 61 -6.19 7.81 -4.61
CA PRO A 61 -7.65 7.81 -4.45
C PRO A 61 -8.12 6.68 -3.54
N MET A 62 -7.48 5.51 -3.64
CA MET A 62 -7.88 4.33 -2.88
C MET A 62 -7.52 4.43 -1.41
N ILE A 63 -6.31 4.89 -1.09
CA ILE A 63 -5.87 5.15 0.29
C ILE A 63 -6.83 6.15 0.93
N GLY A 64 -7.06 7.27 0.24
CA GLY A 64 -7.88 8.32 0.80
C GLY A 64 -9.34 7.93 0.98
N ALA A 65 -9.96 7.24 0.01
CA ALA A 65 -11.32 6.74 0.16
C ALA A 65 -11.49 5.76 1.34
N ARG A 66 -10.48 4.92 1.62
CA ARG A 66 -10.52 3.96 2.73
C ARG A 66 -10.43 4.64 4.10
N ILE A 67 -9.55 5.63 4.23
CA ILE A 67 -9.42 6.41 5.46
C ILE A 67 -10.67 7.27 5.67
N ASN A 68 -11.16 7.91 4.60
CA ASN A 68 -12.39 8.67 4.63
C ASN A 68 -13.59 7.80 5.04
N LYS A 69 -13.65 6.54 4.58
CA LYS A 69 -14.68 5.59 5.02
C LYS A 69 -14.67 5.35 6.54
N LEU A 70 -13.51 5.41 7.20
CA LEU A 70 -13.43 5.33 8.66
C LEU A 70 -13.92 6.64 9.31
N ALA A 71 -13.49 7.79 8.80
CA ALA A 71 -13.89 9.11 9.29
C ALA A 71 -15.42 9.32 9.19
N ARG A 72 -16.02 8.94 8.05
CA ARG A 72 -17.48 9.03 7.80
C ARG A 72 -18.35 8.23 8.75
N LYS A 73 -17.79 7.31 9.53
CA LYS A 73 -18.51 6.60 10.58
C LYS A 73 -18.60 7.40 11.89
N GLY A 74 -18.19 8.67 11.89
CA GLY A 74 -18.12 9.50 13.10
C GLY A 74 -16.95 9.11 14.00
N ASN A 75 -15.84 8.65 13.40
CA ASN A 75 -14.63 8.29 14.15
C ASN A 75 -13.59 9.39 14.02
N SER A 76 -12.92 9.71 15.12
CA SER A 76 -11.57 10.28 15.03
C SER A 76 -10.59 9.18 14.61
N VAL A 77 -9.69 9.50 13.68
CA VAL A 77 -8.79 8.51 13.08
C VAL A 77 -7.36 8.99 13.25
N SER A 78 -6.47 8.09 13.66
CA SER A 78 -5.03 8.30 13.66
C SER A 78 -4.35 7.22 12.82
N ILE A 79 -3.08 7.42 12.48
CA ILE A 79 -2.27 6.37 11.86
C ILE A 79 -1.79 5.42 12.97
N LYS A 80 -1.83 4.12 12.70
CA LYS A 80 -1.37 3.11 13.63
C LYS A 80 0.14 3.24 13.88
N ASP A 81 0.53 3.28 15.14
CA ASP A 81 1.92 3.17 15.57
C ASP A 81 2.42 1.70 15.43
N PRO A 82 3.61 1.42 14.86
CA PRO A 82 4.56 2.35 14.24
C PRO A 82 4.06 2.90 12.91
N VAL A 83 4.29 4.19 12.68
CA VAL A 83 3.95 4.84 11.41
C VAL A 83 4.88 4.36 10.31
N ALA A 84 4.37 3.59 9.36
CA ALA A 84 5.08 3.16 8.15
C ALA A 84 4.12 2.74 7.03
N ILE A 85 4.67 2.56 5.83
CA ILE A 85 4.02 1.86 4.73
C ILE A 85 4.46 0.40 4.80
N TYR A 86 3.51 -0.51 4.97
CA TYR A 86 3.80 -1.92 5.23
C TYR A 86 3.46 -2.80 4.03
N MET A 87 4.26 -3.83 3.82
CA MET A 87 3.87 -5.01 3.07
C MET A 87 2.91 -5.83 3.94
N GLN A 88 1.61 -5.69 3.66
CA GLN A 88 0.54 -6.33 4.42
C GLN A 88 0.36 -7.80 4.04
N LYS A 89 0.65 -8.14 2.78
CA LYS A 89 0.55 -9.50 2.25
C LYS A 89 1.58 -9.69 1.14
N PHE A 90 2.13 -10.90 1.02
CA PHE A 90 2.86 -11.36 -0.15
C PHE A 90 2.27 -12.70 -0.57
N ASP A 91 1.60 -12.74 -1.73
CA ASP A 91 0.87 -13.92 -2.20
C ASP A 91 1.73 -14.70 -3.19
N THR A 92 2.33 -15.79 -2.73
CA THR A 92 3.23 -16.62 -3.56
C THR A 92 2.59 -17.93 -3.99
N SER A 93 1.26 -18.02 -3.92
CA SER A 93 0.52 -19.26 -4.21
C SER A 93 0.68 -19.74 -5.66
N THR A 94 1.05 -18.86 -6.58
CA THR A 94 1.28 -19.18 -8.00
C THR A 94 2.74 -19.43 -8.33
N LEU A 95 3.65 -19.20 -7.37
CA LEU A 95 5.09 -19.33 -7.57
C LEU A 95 5.56 -20.73 -7.18
N VAL A 96 6.27 -21.36 -8.09
CA VAL A 96 6.86 -22.69 -7.90
C VAL A 96 8.34 -22.65 -8.25
N LEU A 97 9.13 -23.51 -7.62
CA LEU A 97 10.53 -23.72 -7.98
C LEU A 97 10.61 -24.89 -8.96
N VAL A 98 11.26 -24.69 -10.10
CA VAL A 98 11.42 -25.69 -11.15
C VAL A 98 12.78 -26.37 -10.98
N LYS A 99 12.78 -27.67 -10.67
CA LYS A 99 14.00 -28.50 -10.60
C LYS A 99 14.30 -29.22 -11.92
N SER A 100 13.26 -29.49 -12.70
CA SER A 100 13.28 -29.97 -14.08
C SER A 100 11.90 -29.74 -14.69
N GLU A 101 11.72 -30.01 -15.99
CA GLU A 101 10.42 -29.84 -16.67
C GLU A 101 9.30 -30.65 -16.00
N GLU A 102 9.62 -31.82 -15.45
CA GLU A 102 8.68 -32.72 -14.79
C GLU A 102 8.62 -32.53 -13.25
N ASN A 103 9.56 -31.78 -12.67
CA ASN A 103 9.71 -31.61 -11.23
C ASN A 103 9.56 -30.14 -10.82
N GLN A 104 8.33 -29.77 -10.48
CA GLN A 104 7.98 -28.45 -9.95
C GLN A 104 7.49 -28.60 -8.52
N VAL A 105 8.05 -27.80 -7.60
CA VAL A 105 7.70 -27.84 -6.18
C VAL A 105 7.26 -26.46 -5.69
N PRO A 106 6.35 -26.37 -4.70
CA PRO A 106 6.10 -25.11 -4.02
C PRO A 106 7.39 -24.49 -3.49
N LEU A 107 7.44 -23.16 -3.36
CA LEU A 107 8.62 -22.49 -2.82
C LEU A 107 8.95 -23.04 -1.41
N PRO A 108 10.13 -23.67 -1.23
CA PRO A 108 10.50 -24.24 0.05
C PRO A 108 10.87 -23.17 1.08
N ASP A 109 10.92 -23.58 2.35
CA ASP A 109 11.34 -22.71 3.46
C ASP A 109 12.73 -22.10 3.21
N GLY A 110 12.92 -20.87 3.69
CA GLY A 110 14.15 -20.12 3.52
C GLY A 110 14.29 -19.42 2.17
N VAL A 111 13.45 -19.74 1.18
CA VAL A 111 13.43 -18.98 -0.09
C VAL A 111 12.89 -17.58 0.11
N ILE A 112 11.85 -17.44 0.93
CA ILE A 112 11.25 -16.17 1.29
C ILE A 112 11.46 -15.95 2.78
N THR A 113 12.13 -14.87 3.14
CA THR A 113 12.38 -14.51 4.53
C THR A 113 12.00 -13.07 4.80
N TRP A 114 11.21 -12.85 5.85
CA TRP A 114 10.98 -11.50 6.38
C TRP A 114 12.16 -11.11 7.28
N VAL A 115 12.96 -10.15 6.84
CA VAL A 115 14.16 -9.69 7.55
C VAL A 115 13.84 -8.50 8.48
N ARG A 116 12.75 -7.79 8.22
CA ARG A 116 12.25 -6.72 9.10
C ARG A 116 10.73 -6.68 9.08
N GLY A 117 10.14 -6.79 10.27
CA GLY A 117 8.69 -6.92 10.45
C GLY A 117 8.16 -8.25 9.90
N ALA A 118 6.86 -8.46 10.02
CA ALA A 118 6.15 -9.60 9.44
C ALA A 118 4.74 -9.14 9.06
N PRO A 119 4.08 -9.77 8.06
CA PRO A 119 2.71 -9.43 7.69
C PRO A 119 1.77 -9.41 8.91
N PRO A 120 0.92 -8.37 9.07
CA PRO A 120 0.65 -7.30 8.10
C PRO A 120 1.56 -6.07 8.21
N MET A 121 2.61 -6.10 9.04
CA MET A 121 3.56 -5.02 9.26
C MET A 121 4.96 -5.36 8.71
N GLY A 122 5.01 -5.97 7.52
CA GLY A 122 6.27 -6.33 6.86
C GLY A 122 6.97 -5.10 6.28
N LEU A 123 8.29 -4.99 6.48
CA LEU A 123 9.08 -3.84 6.01
C LEU A 123 10.28 -4.21 5.15
N ARG A 124 10.79 -5.44 5.27
CA ARG A 124 11.86 -5.95 4.41
C ARG A 124 11.69 -7.44 4.19
N LEU A 125 11.64 -7.81 2.92
CA LEU A 125 11.63 -9.18 2.45
C LEU A 125 12.98 -9.48 1.81
N HIS A 126 13.47 -10.69 1.99
CA HIS A 126 14.60 -11.25 1.26
C HIS A 126 14.12 -12.48 0.50
N ILE A 127 14.41 -12.50 -0.79
CA ILE A 127 14.13 -13.64 -1.67
C ILE A 127 15.47 -14.14 -2.19
N GLN A 128 15.79 -15.38 -1.88
CA GLN A 128 17.02 -16.03 -2.30
C GLN A 128 16.77 -17.51 -2.50
N ILE A 129 17.60 -18.20 -3.27
CA ILE A 129 17.63 -19.66 -3.21
C ILE A 129 18.74 -20.07 -2.23
N PRO A 130 18.44 -20.87 -1.19
CA PRO A 130 19.46 -21.38 -0.28
C PRO A 130 20.56 -22.14 -1.02
N THR A 131 21.81 -21.95 -0.58
CA THR A 131 22.96 -22.71 -1.09
C THR A 131 22.76 -24.21 -0.85
N GLY A 132 23.11 -25.03 -1.85
CA GLY A 132 22.94 -26.48 -1.85
C GLY A 132 21.59 -26.95 -2.38
N MET A 133 20.70 -26.03 -2.77
CA MET A 133 19.45 -26.40 -3.45
C MET A 133 19.72 -26.62 -4.93
N LEU A 134 19.75 -27.89 -5.35
CA LEU A 134 20.14 -28.29 -6.70
C LEU A 134 18.92 -28.63 -7.58
N ASN A 135 19.07 -28.45 -8.89
CA ASN A 135 18.20 -28.99 -9.92
C ASN A 135 18.45 -30.51 -10.06
N ASP A 136 17.66 -31.20 -10.87
CA ASP A 136 17.80 -32.66 -11.04
C ASP A 136 19.11 -33.05 -11.78
N ALA A 137 19.76 -32.12 -12.46
CA ALA A 137 21.08 -32.30 -13.07
C ALA A 137 22.25 -32.07 -12.09
N GLY A 138 21.99 -31.58 -10.88
CA GLY A 138 22.99 -31.31 -9.85
C GLY A 138 23.53 -29.86 -9.84
N ASP A 139 22.97 -28.94 -10.63
CA ASP A 139 23.37 -27.53 -10.63
C ASP A 139 22.64 -26.73 -9.54
N GLN A 140 23.31 -25.72 -8.99
CA GLN A 140 22.72 -24.81 -8.01
C GLN A 140 21.57 -23.99 -8.62
N LEU A 141 20.39 -24.10 -8.03
CA LEU A 141 19.23 -23.28 -8.39
C LEU A 141 19.41 -21.83 -7.96
N THR A 142 18.76 -20.94 -8.69
CA THR A 142 18.77 -19.50 -8.55
C THR A 142 17.35 -18.95 -8.50
N VAL A 143 17.21 -17.66 -8.18
CA VAL A 143 15.89 -17.00 -8.18
C VAL A 143 15.22 -17.08 -9.57
N SER A 144 16.01 -17.22 -10.63
CA SER A 144 15.49 -17.36 -12.00
C SER A 144 14.88 -18.70 -12.33
N ASP A 145 15.05 -19.70 -11.47
CA ASP A 145 14.38 -21.01 -11.58
C ASP A 145 12.99 -21.01 -10.91
N ILE A 146 12.56 -19.87 -10.37
CA ILE A 146 11.19 -19.68 -9.91
C ILE A 146 10.31 -19.40 -11.13
N PHE A 147 9.26 -20.20 -11.29
CA PHE A 147 8.25 -20.06 -12.32
C PHE A 147 6.94 -19.58 -11.72
N ASP A 148 6.30 -18.64 -12.39
CA ASP A 148 4.99 -18.14 -12.03
C ASP A 148 3.92 -18.77 -12.93
N THR A 149 3.14 -19.67 -12.32
CA THR A 149 2.06 -20.40 -13.00
C THR A 149 0.92 -19.49 -13.45
N GLN A 150 0.77 -18.29 -12.89
CA GLN A 150 -0.26 -17.35 -13.34
C GLN A 150 0.15 -16.61 -14.61
N THR A 151 1.39 -16.13 -14.68
CA THR A 151 1.89 -15.38 -15.84
C THR A 151 2.54 -16.26 -16.89
N GLN A 152 2.76 -17.55 -16.59
CA GLN A 152 3.46 -18.52 -17.44
C GLN A 152 4.88 -18.07 -17.80
N ASN A 153 5.58 -17.44 -16.85
CA ASN A 153 6.92 -16.90 -17.05
C ASN A 153 7.82 -17.19 -15.85
N PHE A 154 9.12 -17.36 -16.12
CA PHE A 154 10.14 -17.38 -15.08
C PHE A 154 10.38 -15.99 -14.50
N ILE A 155 10.91 -15.95 -13.28
CA ILE A 155 11.35 -14.72 -12.64
C ILE A 155 12.71 -14.29 -13.22
N ASN A 156 12.69 -13.23 -14.01
CA ASN A 156 13.90 -12.64 -14.59
C ASN A 156 14.35 -11.40 -13.80
N HIS A 157 13.42 -10.73 -13.12
CA HIS A 157 13.66 -9.49 -12.40
C HIS A 157 12.92 -9.44 -11.07
N GLY A 158 13.54 -8.86 -10.05
CA GLY A 158 12.92 -8.69 -8.72
C GLY A 158 11.63 -7.86 -8.73
N ALA A 159 11.42 -7.02 -9.74
CA ALA A 159 10.17 -6.27 -9.91
C ALA A 159 8.94 -7.16 -10.11
N GLN A 160 9.09 -8.39 -10.62
CA GLN A 160 7.97 -9.32 -10.82
C GLN A 160 7.33 -9.73 -9.49
N PHE A 161 8.11 -9.83 -8.40
CA PHE A 161 7.55 -10.11 -7.09
C PHE A 161 6.66 -8.97 -6.56
N ALA A 162 6.87 -7.74 -7.03
CA ALA A 162 6.11 -6.59 -6.57
C ALA A 162 4.62 -6.69 -6.93
N ASP A 163 4.26 -7.43 -7.97
CA ASP A 163 2.87 -7.64 -8.37
C ASP A 163 2.08 -8.51 -7.38
N TYR A 164 2.80 -9.29 -6.57
CA TYR A 164 2.26 -10.18 -5.56
C TYR A 164 2.26 -9.58 -4.15
N ILE A 165 2.82 -8.37 -3.99
CA ILE A 165 2.89 -7.68 -2.71
C ILE A 165 1.74 -6.69 -2.58
N THR A 166 1.00 -6.80 -1.49
CA THR A 166 0.01 -5.80 -1.07
C THR A 166 0.66 -4.82 -0.11
N MET A 167 0.76 -3.56 -0.53
CA MET A 167 1.21 -2.45 0.32
C MET A 167 0.01 -1.78 1.01
N GLY A 168 0.20 -1.23 2.20
CA GLY A 168 -0.81 -0.36 2.80
C GLY A 168 -0.37 0.33 4.09
N VAL A 169 -1.14 1.36 4.45
CA VAL A 169 -1.10 2.03 5.75
C VAL A 169 -2.28 1.56 6.60
N SER A 170 -2.07 1.49 7.92
CA SER A 170 -3.11 1.14 8.88
C SER A 170 -3.56 2.38 9.64
N GLY A 171 -4.86 2.67 9.63
CA GLY A 171 -5.49 3.63 10.53
C GLY A 171 -6.04 2.96 11.78
N VAL A 172 -6.14 3.70 12.88
CA VAL A 172 -6.82 3.32 14.12
C VAL A 172 -7.86 4.36 14.48
N VAL A 173 -8.97 3.91 15.06
CA VAL A 173 -9.96 4.82 15.63
C VAL A 173 -9.45 5.30 17.00
N VAL A 174 -9.54 6.60 17.24
CA VAL A 174 -9.27 7.20 18.54
C VAL A 174 -10.62 7.45 19.21
N GLY A 175 -10.89 6.75 20.31
CA GLY A 175 -12.12 6.90 21.07
C GLY A 175 -12.23 8.29 21.73
N ASN A 176 -13.47 8.75 21.95
CA ASN A 176 -13.80 9.97 22.71
C ASN A 176 -13.21 11.29 22.16
N ALA A 177 -12.78 11.34 20.91
CA ALA A 177 -12.35 12.56 20.26
C ALA A 177 -13.51 13.19 19.46
N ALA A 178 -13.61 14.52 19.51
CA ALA A 178 -14.56 15.27 18.72
C ALA A 178 -14.28 15.08 17.22
N VAL A 179 -15.32 14.87 16.43
CA VAL A 179 -15.24 14.74 14.98
C VAL A 179 -15.71 16.04 14.36
N ALA A 180 -14.91 16.59 13.44
CA ALA A 180 -15.25 17.81 12.74
C ALA A 180 -16.46 17.57 11.80
N ASP A 181 -17.27 18.62 11.64
CA ASP A 181 -18.38 18.61 10.68
C ASP A 181 -17.87 18.43 9.24
N SER A 182 -18.74 17.93 8.37
CA SER A 182 -18.44 17.86 6.95
C SER A 182 -18.33 19.24 6.32
N ILE A 183 -17.37 19.42 5.42
CA ILE A 183 -17.07 20.70 4.77
C ILE A 183 -17.45 20.62 3.29
N THR A 184 -18.09 21.66 2.77
CA THR A 184 -18.40 21.75 1.33
C THR A 184 -17.14 21.66 0.48
N CYS A 185 -17.27 21.00 -0.66
CA CYS A 185 -16.18 20.84 -1.59
C CYS A 185 -15.70 22.21 -2.15
N PRO A 186 -14.39 22.55 -2.04
CA PRO A 186 -13.89 23.84 -2.51
C PRO A 186 -14.02 24.00 -4.03
N CYS A 187 -13.88 22.91 -4.79
CA CYS A 187 -13.92 22.93 -6.25
C CYS A 187 -15.33 22.97 -6.85
N ALA A 188 -16.39 23.09 -6.03
CA ALA A 188 -17.73 23.39 -6.55
C ALA A 188 -17.79 24.79 -7.19
N LYS A 189 -16.84 25.67 -6.86
CA LYS A 189 -16.66 26.96 -7.51
C LYS A 189 -15.46 26.89 -8.46
N ASN A 190 -15.78 26.80 -9.75
CA ASN A 190 -14.91 27.01 -10.92
C ASN A 190 -14.37 25.74 -11.60
N ASN A 191 -14.99 25.40 -12.72
CA ASN A 191 -14.28 24.89 -13.89
C ASN A 191 -13.19 25.90 -14.28
N GLY A 192 -11.94 25.64 -13.88
CA GLY A 192 -10.78 26.43 -14.30
C GLY A 192 -9.78 26.69 -13.18
N ASP A 193 -8.65 25.99 -13.25
CA ASP A 193 -7.32 26.39 -12.77
C ASP A 193 -7.22 27.20 -11.47
N ILE A 194 -7.34 26.54 -10.32
CA ILE A 194 -6.70 27.03 -9.09
C ILE A 194 -6.17 25.82 -8.29
N MET A 195 -4.85 25.61 -8.33
CA MET A 195 -4.13 24.74 -7.41
C MET A 195 -4.01 25.48 -6.07
N PRO A 196 -4.62 25.01 -4.96
CA PRO A 196 -4.34 25.60 -3.66
C PRO A 196 -2.96 25.17 -3.17
N GLU A 197 -2.24 26.11 -2.56
CA GLU A 197 -0.91 25.96 -2.00
C GLU A 197 -0.88 24.87 -0.92
N LYS A 198 0.19 24.06 -0.88
CA LYS A 198 0.37 22.95 0.07
C LYS A 198 0.27 23.46 1.52
N GLY A 199 -0.79 23.08 2.23
CA GLY A 199 -0.93 23.37 3.65
C GLY A 199 0.10 22.58 4.47
N THR A 200 0.96 23.28 5.21
CA THR A 200 1.84 22.68 6.21
C THR A 200 1.05 22.33 7.48
N PHE A 201 1.07 21.06 7.89
CA PHE A 201 0.48 20.60 9.15
C PHE A 201 1.43 20.91 10.33
N ASP A 202 1.00 21.75 11.26
CA ASP A 202 1.65 22.02 12.56
C ASP A 202 0.79 21.42 13.68
N GLY A 203 1.15 20.25 14.22
CA GLY A 203 0.40 19.64 15.31
C GLY A 203 1.06 18.39 15.92
N ILE A 204 1.52 18.51 17.17
CA ILE A 204 2.07 17.42 17.99
C ILE A 204 0.94 16.80 18.82
N ILE A 205 0.68 15.50 18.70
CA ILE A 205 -0.28 14.77 19.55
C ILE A 205 0.49 13.75 20.43
N ARG A 206 0.28 13.81 21.75
CA ARG A 206 0.75 12.83 22.74
C ARG A 206 -0.40 11.89 23.13
N ASP A 207 -0.15 10.59 23.23
CA ASP A 207 -1.16 9.55 23.51
C ASP A 207 -0.77 8.70 24.75
N PRO A 208 -1.70 8.49 25.70
CA PRO A 208 -1.71 7.33 26.56
C PRO A 208 -3.09 6.61 26.53
N ARG A 209 -3.18 5.48 25.83
CA ARG A 209 -3.68 4.14 26.30
C ARG A 209 -4.64 3.43 25.31
N GLY A 210 -4.20 2.25 24.86
CA GLY A 210 -4.96 1.01 24.62
C GLY A 210 -6.34 1.09 23.92
N VAL A 211 -6.36 0.96 22.58
CA VAL A 211 -7.61 0.90 21.78
C VAL A 211 -7.61 -0.31 20.83
N GLU A 212 -8.80 -0.87 20.63
CA GLU A 212 -9.15 -2.04 19.80
C GLU A 212 -8.95 -1.79 18.29
N GLN A 213 -8.49 -2.83 17.57
CA GLN A 213 -7.91 -2.73 16.22
C GLN A 213 -8.91 -3.12 15.12
N HIS A 214 -9.18 -2.22 14.18
CA HIS A 214 -9.86 -2.57 12.92
C HIS A 214 -8.88 -2.54 11.74
N ARG A 215 -8.78 -3.67 11.01
CA ARG A 215 -7.83 -3.89 9.89
C ARG A 215 -8.52 -3.63 8.55
N LEU A 216 -7.87 -2.92 7.62
CA LEU A 216 -8.37 -2.71 6.26
C LEU A 216 -7.35 -3.19 5.21
N PRO A 217 -7.59 -4.32 4.50
CA PRO A 217 -6.68 -4.84 3.47
C PRO A 217 -6.80 -4.08 2.13
N MET A 218 -5.68 -3.63 1.57
CA MET A 218 -5.59 -2.99 0.24
C MET A 218 -5.61 -3.98 -0.93
N TYR A 219 -6.77 -4.28 -1.52
CA TYR A 219 -6.84 -5.02 -2.79
C TYR A 219 -6.43 -4.15 -3.99
N LYS A 220 -5.49 -4.64 -4.82
CA LYS A 220 -5.09 -4.06 -6.11
C LYS A 220 -6.00 -4.62 -7.21
N PHE A 221 -6.67 -3.74 -7.97
CA PHE A 221 -7.38 -4.12 -9.19
C PHE A 221 -6.48 -3.87 -10.40
N ARG A 222 -6.37 -4.87 -11.28
CA ARG A 222 -5.64 -4.80 -12.54
C ARG A 222 -6.49 -3.98 -13.53
N VAL A 223 -6.02 -2.80 -13.92
CA VAL A 223 -6.53 -2.13 -15.13
C VAL A 223 -5.99 -2.94 -16.31
N ARG A 224 -6.89 -3.47 -17.14
CA ARG A 224 -6.54 -4.20 -18.36
C ARG A 224 -5.92 -3.26 -19.39
#